data_AF-A0A382JZW0-F1
#
_entry.id   AF-A0A382JZW0-F1
#
_cell.length_a   1.000
_cell.length_b   1.000
_cell.length_c   1.000
_cell.angle_alpha   90.00
_cell.angle_beta   90.00
_cell.angle_gamma   90.00
#
_symmetry.space_group_name_H-M   'P 1'
#
loop_
_entity.id
_entity.type
_entity.pdbx_description
1 polymer ?
#
loop_
_entity_poly.entity_id
_entity_poly.type
_entity_poly.pdbx_seq_one_letter_code
_entity_poly.pdbx_strand_id
1 'polypeptide(L)'
;MYMFFYDAKHKQKLPYWDRFPCMIPLEHREGQILGVNLHYIAPRHRILLLDELFRRTNNEDFDDTTRFRVFYDMIKAVSRLKYAKPCLKWYISSRIQSRVTEVPTEYWEIVALMPAALWEGAHANHVYAKSRRNF
;
A
#
# COMPACT_ATOMS: atom_id res chain seq x y z
N MET A 1 0.24 -1.52 -9.27
CA MET A 1 -0.20 -0.65 -8.16
C MET A 1 -1.56 -0.09 -8.55
N TYR A 2 -2.47 0.11 -7.60
CA TYR A 2 -3.82 0.58 -7.89
C TYR A 2 -4.18 1.76 -7.01
N MET A 3 -4.87 2.73 -7.60
CA MET A 3 -5.44 3.89 -6.93
C MET A 3 -6.95 3.93 -7.14
N PHE A 4 -7.66 4.34 -6.09
CA PHE A 4 -9.12 4.39 -6.09
C PHE A 4 -9.63 5.25 -4.94
N PHE A 5 -10.84 5.79 -5.06
CA PHE A 5 -11.53 6.37 -3.92
C PHE A 5 -12.16 5.28 -3.07
N TYR A 6 -12.00 5.36 -1.76
CA TYR A 6 -12.48 4.36 -0.82
C TYR A 6 -13.35 4.99 0.26
N ASP A 7 -14.33 4.26 0.78
CA ASP A 7 -15.09 4.61 1.98
C ASP A 7 -14.83 3.59 3.11
N ALA A 8 -14.09 3.96 4.14
CA ALA A 8 -13.64 2.99 5.14
C ALA A 8 -14.78 2.36 5.96
N LYS A 9 -14.82 1.01 5.96
CA LYS A 9 -15.12 0.14 7.12
C LYS A 9 -15.82 0.82 8.30
N HIS A 10 -14.94 1.25 9.19
CA HIS A 10 -15.21 1.76 10.51
C HIS A 10 -14.85 3.25 10.59
N LYS A 11 -15.08 4.02 9.52
CA LYS A 11 -14.69 5.44 9.40
C LYS A 11 -15.08 6.31 10.61
N GLN A 12 -16.19 6.01 11.27
CA GLN A 12 -16.66 6.72 12.47
C GLN A 12 -15.77 6.52 13.72
N LYS A 13 -14.99 5.43 13.77
CA LYS A 13 -14.16 5.05 14.93
C LYS A 13 -12.67 5.02 14.63
N LEU A 14 -12.28 5.07 13.35
CA LEU A 14 -10.88 5.09 12.96
C LEU A 14 -10.27 6.45 13.33
N PRO A 15 -9.07 6.50 13.95
CA PRO A 15 -8.42 7.77 14.25
C PRO A 15 -8.03 8.51 12.98
N TYR A 16 -7.68 7.77 11.92
CA TYR A 16 -7.45 8.29 10.58
C TYR A 16 -7.49 7.18 9.55
N TRP A 17 -7.75 7.55 8.29
CA TRP A 17 -7.68 6.66 7.14
C TRP A 17 -7.46 7.44 5.85
N ASP A 18 -6.98 6.75 4.81
CA ASP A 18 -6.72 7.34 3.50
C ASP A 18 -7.90 7.09 2.56
N ARG A 19 -8.50 8.17 2.05
CA ARG A 19 -9.61 8.12 1.09
C ARG A 19 -9.18 7.81 -0.33
N PHE A 20 -7.89 7.95 -0.63
CA PHE A 20 -7.34 7.70 -1.95
C PHE A 20 -6.09 6.80 -1.87
N PRO A 21 -6.25 5.50 -1.54
CA PRO A 21 -5.14 4.58 -1.39
C PRO A 21 -4.23 4.49 -2.60
N CYS A 22 -2.92 4.44 -2.34
CA CYS A 22 -1.89 4.02 -3.29
C CYS A 22 -1.48 2.58 -2.94
N MET A 23 -2.20 1.59 -3.48
CA MET A 23 -2.23 0.23 -2.97
C MET A 23 -1.51 -0.76 -3.91
N ILE A 24 -0.61 -1.59 -3.37
CA ILE A 24 -0.07 -2.77 -4.05
C ILE A 24 -0.81 -4.01 -3.50
N PRO A 25 -1.55 -4.76 -4.33
CA PRO A 25 -2.37 -5.87 -3.86
C PRO A 25 -1.47 -7.04 -3.48
N LEU A 26 -1.92 -7.79 -2.48
CA LEU A 26 -1.23 -8.94 -1.93
C LEU A 26 -2.08 -10.20 -2.03
N GLU A 27 -3.33 -10.10 -1.59
CA GLU A 27 -4.22 -11.24 -1.46
C GLU A 27 -5.65 -10.80 -1.70
N HIS A 28 -6.44 -11.65 -2.35
CA HIS A 28 -7.85 -11.45 -2.58
C HIS A 28 -8.64 -12.54 -1.84
N ARG A 29 -9.66 -12.14 -1.08
CA ARG A 29 -10.58 -13.06 -0.38
C ARG A 29 -11.99 -12.52 -0.50
N GLU A 30 -12.92 -13.28 -1.07
CA GLU A 30 -14.37 -13.05 -1.06
C GLU A 30 -14.81 -11.57 -0.86
N GLY A 31 -14.60 -10.74 -1.89
CA GLY A 31 -15.00 -9.32 -1.87
C GLY A 31 -14.11 -8.38 -1.05
N GLN A 32 -12.94 -8.85 -0.63
CA GLN A 32 -11.91 -8.08 0.07
C GLN A 32 -10.54 -8.25 -0.58
N ILE A 33 -9.74 -7.19 -0.49
CA ILE A 33 -8.40 -7.12 -1.04
C ILE A 33 -7.46 -6.69 0.09
N LEU A 34 -6.49 -7.53 0.43
CA LEU A 34 -5.37 -7.14 1.26
C LEU A 34 -4.34 -6.46 0.38
N GLY A 35 -3.86 -5.31 0.81
CA GLY A 35 -2.83 -4.58 0.08
C GLY A 35 -1.93 -3.75 0.98
N VAL A 36 -0.80 -3.35 0.41
CA VAL A 36 0.16 -2.41 0.97
C VAL A 36 -0.19 -1.02 0.47
N ASN A 37 -0.76 -0.17 1.32
CA ASN A 37 -0.97 1.24 1.00
C ASN A 37 0.26 2.07 1.40
N LEU A 38 1.02 2.49 0.40
CA LEU A 38 2.28 3.24 0.55
C LEU A 38 2.09 4.58 1.25
N HIS A 39 0.89 5.16 1.21
CA HIS A 39 0.64 6.45 1.83
C HIS A 39 0.89 6.45 3.34
N TYR A 40 0.73 5.33 4.04
CA TYR A 40 0.89 5.26 5.51
C TYR A 40 2.32 5.50 6.02
N ILE A 41 3.31 5.56 5.13
CA ILE A 41 4.69 5.90 5.47
C ILE A 41 5.14 7.14 4.69
N ALA A 42 6.14 7.84 5.24
CA ALA A 42 6.73 9.01 4.58
C ALA A 42 7.41 8.63 3.25
N PRO A 43 7.47 9.54 2.26
CA PRO A 43 8.00 9.27 0.91
C PRO A 43 9.34 8.53 0.88
N ARG A 44 10.30 8.93 1.73
CA ARG A 44 11.61 8.24 1.85
C ARG A 44 11.49 6.75 2.13
N HIS A 45 10.56 6.35 3.01
CA HIS A 45 10.37 4.95 3.36
C HIS A 45 9.60 4.18 2.28
N ARG A 46 8.81 4.86 1.45
CA ARG A 46 8.14 4.25 0.30
C ARG A 46 9.16 3.79 -0.73
N ILE A 47 10.15 4.63 -1.03
CA ILE A 47 11.24 4.27 -1.93
C ILE A 47 12.03 3.09 -1.38
N LEU A 48 12.40 3.08 -0.10
CA LEU A 48 13.12 1.95 0.50
C LEU A 48 12.29 0.65 0.45
N LEU A 49 10.97 0.74 0.56
CA LEU A 49 10.09 -0.42 0.44
C LEU A 49 9.98 -0.91 -1.00
N LEU A 50 9.87 0.01 -1.97
CA LEU A 50 9.82 -0.31 -3.40
C LEU A 50 11.14 -0.85 -3.93
N ASP A 51 12.27 -0.30 -3.51
CA ASP A 51 13.61 -0.76 -3.88
C ASP A 51 13.83 -2.22 -3.44
N GLU A 52 13.49 -2.55 -2.19
CA GLU A 52 13.60 -3.93 -1.70
C GLU A 52 12.60 -4.86 -2.40
N LEU A 53 11.47 -4.34 -2.88
CA LEU A 53 10.54 -5.10 -3.72
C LEU A 53 11.15 -5.39 -5.09
N PHE A 54 11.60 -4.36 -5.81
CA PHE A 54 12.15 -4.47 -7.15
C PHE A 54 13.44 -5.31 -7.21
N ARG A 55 14.34 -5.13 -6.24
CA ARG A 55 15.59 -5.90 -6.15
C ARG A 55 15.35 -7.41 -6.10
N ARG A 56 14.23 -7.84 -5.52
CA ARG A 56 13.90 -9.27 -5.42
C ARG A 56 13.05 -9.76 -6.57
N THR A 57 12.16 -8.94 -7.12
CA THR A 57 11.39 -9.31 -8.32
C THR A 57 12.22 -9.32 -9.60
N ASN A 58 13.33 -8.56 -9.66
CA ASN A 58 14.25 -8.59 -10.81
C ASN A 58 15.19 -9.80 -10.81
N ASN A 59 15.33 -10.51 -9.68
CA ASN A 59 16.21 -11.68 -9.60
C ASN A 59 15.55 -12.95 -10.15
N GLU A 60 14.25 -12.94 -10.39
CA GLU A 60 13.55 -14.10 -10.97
C GLU A 60 12.55 -13.59 -12.02
N ASP A 61 12.65 -14.10 -13.25
CA ASP A 61 11.83 -13.70 -14.40
C ASP A 61 10.36 -14.09 -14.17
N PHE A 62 9.61 -13.17 -13.58
CA PHE A 62 8.22 -13.41 -13.19
C PHE A 62 7.22 -12.62 -14.02
N ASP A 63 6.13 -13.29 -14.37
CA ASP A 63 4.88 -12.63 -14.78
C ASP A 63 4.24 -11.88 -13.59
N ASP A 64 3.28 -10.99 -13.87
CA ASP A 64 2.68 -10.13 -12.84
C ASP A 64 2.01 -10.95 -11.72
N THR A 65 1.41 -12.09 -12.03
CA THR A 65 0.80 -12.99 -11.03
C THR A 65 1.83 -13.61 -10.09
N THR A 66 3.01 -13.95 -10.58
CA THR A 66 4.08 -14.55 -9.79
C THR A 66 4.81 -13.49 -8.96
N ARG A 67 4.97 -12.26 -9.49
CA ARG A 67 5.47 -11.10 -8.74
C ARG A 67 4.62 -10.81 -7.48
N PHE A 68 3.29 -10.88 -7.58
CA PHE A 68 2.41 -10.67 -6.43
C PHE A 68 2.54 -11.74 -5.35
N ARG A 69 2.64 -13.02 -5.75
CA ARG A 69 2.82 -14.14 -4.81
C ARG A 69 4.15 -14.04 -4.07
N VAL A 70 5.22 -13.75 -4.81
CA VAL A 70 6.57 -13.54 -4.27
C VAL A 70 6.57 -12.37 -3.31
N PHE A 71 5.93 -11.25 -3.65
CA PHE A 71 5.82 -10.11 -2.75
C PHE A 71 5.06 -10.45 -1.45
N TYR A 72 3.99 -11.23 -1.54
CA TYR A 72 3.23 -11.68 -0.37
C TYR A 72 4.07 -12.58 0.55
N ASP A 73 4.72 -13.60 -0.02
CA ASP A 73 5.59 -14.51 0.73
C ASP A 73 6.78 -13.75 1.34
N MET A 74 7.29 -12.73 0.63
CA MET A 74 8.33 -11.84 1.13
C MET A 74 7.88 -11.03 2.35
N ILE A 75 6.69 -10.42 2.33
CA ILE A 75 6.16 -9.65 3.48
C ILE A 75 6.04 -10.54 4.72
N LYS A 76 5.66 -11.82 4.53
CA LYS A 76 5.61 -12.78 5.64
C LYS A 76 6.98 -13.20 6.15
N ALA A 77 7.97 -13.33 5.27
CA ALA A 77 9.26 -13.91 5.60
C ALA A 77 10.31 -12.90 6.11
N VAL A 78 10.20 -11.60 5.77
CA VAL A 78 11.36 -10.68 5.87
C VAL A 78 11.14 -9.54 6.88
N SER A 79 12.01 -9.49 7.90
CA SER A 79 12.14 -8.38 8.87
C SER A 79 12.49 -7.02 8.24
N ARG A 80 13.00 -6.99 7.00
CA ARG A 80 13.34 -5.78 6.22
C ARG A 80 12.15 -5.10 5.56
N LEU A 81 11.02 -5.78 5.38
CA LEU A 81 9.76 -5.15 4.96
C LEU A 81 9.03 -4.50 6.15
N LYS A 82 9.79 -4.08 7.16
CA LYS A 82 9.31 -3.37 8.34
C LYS A 82 8.43 -2.16 7.97
N TYR A 83 8.76 -1.47 6.88
CA TYR A 83 7.97 -0.35 6.35
C TYR A 83 6.58 -0.76 5.81
N ALA A 84 6.40 -2.02 5.40
CA ALA A 84 5.10 -2.53 4.95
C ALA A 84 4.11 -2.74 6.11
N LYS A 85 4.60 -3.01 7.33
CA LYS A 85 3.75 -3.29 8.50
C LYS A 85 2.62 -2.27 8.72
N PRO A 86 2.88 -0.95 8.82
CA PRO A 86 1.81 0.03 8.99
C PRO A 86 0.91 0.19 7.74
N CYS A 87 1.41 -0.24 6.58
CA CYS A 87 0.78 -0.07 5.28
C CYS A 87 -0.22 -1.18 4.93
N LEU A 88 -0.21 -2.32 5.64
CA LEU A 88 -1.16 -3.42 5.41
C LEU A 88 -2.58 -2.99 5.77
N LYS A 89 -3.49 -3.05 4.80
CA LYS A 89 -4.91 -2.73 4.93
C LYS A 89 -5.76 -3.70 4.13
N TRP A 90 -6.92 -4.07 4.70
CA TRP A 90 -7.99 -4.73 3.97
C TRP A 90 -8.95 -3.69 3.39
N TYR A 91 -9.24 -3.82 2.11
CA TYR A 91 -10.21 -3.04 1.36
C TYR A 91 -11.39 -3.92 1.00
N ILE A 92 -12.61 -3.43 1.22
CA ILE A 92 -13.83 -4.15 0.83
C ILE A 92 -14.26 -3.62 -0.53
N SER A 93 -14.36 -4.50 -1.53
CA SER A 93 -14.61 -4.10 -2.93
C SER A 93 -15.90 -3.29 -3.08
N SER A 94 -16.95 -3.62 -2.32
CA SER A 94 -18.23 -2.87 -2.33
C SER A 94 -18.16 -1.45 -1.75
N ARG A 95 -17.03 -1.07 -1.14
CA ARG A 95 -16.79 0.28 -0.59
C ARG A 95 -15.80 1.09 -1.41
N ILE A 96 -15.37 0.57 -2.56
CA ILE A 96 -14.63 1.33 -3.56
C ILE A 96 -15.64 2.24 -4.28
N GLN A 97 -15.39 3.54 -4.26
CA GLN A 97 -16.33 4.57 -4.76
C GLN A 97 -15.99 5.07 -6.17
N SER A 98 -14.92 4.57 -6.78
CA SER A 98 -14.49 4.94 -8.12
C SER A 98 -14.16 3.73 -8.96
N ARG A 99 -13.84 3.96 -10.24
CA ARG A 99 -13.08 2.98 -11.01
C ARG A 99 -11.72 2.78 -10.33
N VAL A 100 -11.26 1.54 -10.29
CA VAL A 100 -9.92 1.19 -9.82
C VAL A 100 -8.97 1.46 -10.99
N THR A 101 -8.01 2.35 -10.77
CA THR A 101 -7.03 2.74 -11.79
C THR A 101 -5.72 2.03 -11.51
N GLU A 102 -5.24 1.28 -12.50
CA GLU A 102 -3.90 0.71 -12.47
C GLU A 102 -2.86 1.79 -12.76
N VAL A 103 -1.79 1.78 -11.97
CA VAL A 103 -0.58 2.56 -12.20
C VAL A 103 0.42 1.62 -12.86
N PRO A 104 0.83 1.91 -14.11
CA PRO A 104 1.86 1.13 -14.80
C PRO A 104 3.18 1.12 -14.01
N THR A 105 3.89 -0.01 -14.05
CA THR A 105 5.07 -0.28 -13.21
C THR A 105 6.17 0.78 -13.36
N GLU A 106 6.36 1.30 -14.56
CA GLU A 106 7.32 2.37 -14.87
C GLU A 106 7.04 3.69 -14.12
N TYR A 107 5.82 3.89 -13.59
CA TYR A 107 5.45 5.08 -12.83
C TYR A 107 5.39 4.85 -11.31
N TRP A 108 5.71 3.66 -10.80
CA TRP A 108 5.54 3.38 -9.37
C TRP A 108 6.39 4.27 -8.47
N GLU A 109 7.64 4.55 -8.85
CA GLU A 109 8.53 5.40 -8.05
C GLU A 109 8.00 6.83 -7.95
N ILE A 110 7.62 7.43 -9.09
CA ILE A 110 7.09 8.79 -9.12
C ILE A 110 5.75 8.88 -8.37
N VAL A 111 4.83 7.94 -8.60
CA VAL A 111 3.52 7.93 -7.93
C VAL A 111 3.68 7.71 -6.42
N ALA A 112 4.61 6.86 -5.99
CA ALA A 112 4.88 6.66 -4.57
C ALA A 112 5.40 7.94 -3.89
N LEU A 113 6.09 8.82 -4.61
CA LEU A 113 6.57 10.09 -4.07
C LEU A 113 5.51 11.20 -4.09
N MET A 114 4.47 11.08 -4.92
CA MET A 114 3.44 12.11 -5.01
C MET A 114 2.73 12.32 -3.66
N PRO A 115 2.40 13.57 -3.30
CA PRO A 115 1.60 13.88 -2.12
C PRO A 115 0.09 13.65 -2.39
N ALA A 116 -0.26 12.48 -2.92
CA ALA A 116 -1.62 12.15 -3.36
C ALA A 116 -2.55 11.65 -2.24
N ALA A 117 -2.02 11.43 -1.03
CA ALA A 117 -2.79 10.90 0.08
C ALA A 117 -3.91 11.86 0.51
N LEU A 118 -5.14 11.36 0.60
CA LEU A 118 -6.30 12.12 1.05
C LEU A 118 -6.72 11.64 2.43
N TRP A 119 -6.06 12.17 3.45
CA TRP A 119 -6.29 11.74 4.83
C TRP A 119 -7.59 12.32 5.41
N GLU A 120 -8.32 11.44 6.08
CA GLU A 120 -9.42 11.79 6.97
C GLU A 120 -8.97 11.56 8.42
N GLY A 121 -9.30 12.46 9.35
CA GLY A 121 -9.05 12.32 10.79
C GLY A 121 -7.64 12.74 11.29
N ALA A 122 -6.62 12.74 10.43
CA ALA A 122 -5.29 13.26 10.76
C ALA A 122 -4.56 13.80 9.53
N HIS A 123 -3.56 14.65 9.72
CA HIS A 123 -2.68 15.07 8.63
C HIS A 123 -1.53 14.08 8.41
N ALA A 124 -0.88 14.14 7.25
CA ALA A 124 0.15 13.20 6.82
C ALA A 124 1.31 13.03 7.84
N ASN A 125 1.86 14.12 8.37
CA ASN A 125 2.97 14.06 9.33
C ASN A 125 2.61 13.30 10.62
N HIS A 126 1.37 13.44 11.12
CA HIS A 126 0.88 12.67 12.25
C HIS A 126 0.86 11.17 11.94
N VAL A 127 0.33 10.80 10.77
CA VAL A 127 0.30 9.40 10.31
C VAL A 127 1.71 8.85 10.21
N TYR A 128 2.65 9.60 9.62
CA TYR A 128 4.04 9.15 9.47
C TYR A 128 4.74 8.98 10.81
N ALA A 129 4.51 9.90 11.76
CA ALA A 129 5.05 9.80 13.09
C ALA A 129 4.52 8.57 13.86
N LYS A 130 3.23 8.26 13.70
CA LYS A 130 2.64 7.03 14.26
C LYS A 130 3.19 5.78 13.60
N SER A 131 3.28 5.74 12.28
CA SER A 131 3.78 4.59 11.53
C SER A 131 5.23 4.23 11.88
N ARG A 132 6.09 5.24 12.10
CA ARG A 132 7.49 5.03 12.54
C ARG A 132 7.63 4.30 13.87
N ARG A 133 6.61 4.28 14.73
CA ARG A 133 6.65 3.55 16.00
C ARG A 133 6.37 2.06 15.84
N ASN A 134 5.93 1.63 14.66
CA ASN A 134 5.51 0.27 14.36
C ASN A 134 6.56 -0.52 13.53
N PHE A 135 7.78 0.01 13.37
CA PHE A 135 8.87 -0.64 12.66
C PHE A 135 10.26 -0.16 13.09
#